data_AF-A0A7K1NQM1-F1
#
_entry.id   AF-A0A7K1NQM1-F1
#
_cell.length_a   1.000
_cell.length_b   1.000
_cell.length_c   1.000
_cell.angle_alpha   90.00
_cell.angle_beta   90.00
_cell.angle_gamma   90.00
#
_symmetry.space_group_name_H-M   'P 1'
#
loop_
_entity.id
_entity.type
_entity.pdbx_description
1 polymer ?
#
loop_
_entity_poly.entity_id
_entity_poly.type
_entity_poly.pdbx_seq_one_letter_code
_entity_poly.pdbx_strand_id
1 'polypeptide(L)'
;MPFGINETMGQYSELFMLLAAGTYTVAFIAFAWDLAKSSKALRAIDLKAAQAGLDGHAREAAKVPVAAGAGERAETHLAGPAGRAERPSSSTARTAGAGAGGVATADADMRYAAERRAPARVAVALTVLGALIHGAGVVTRALGAGRVPWGNMYEFLTTGAFVAVAVFLLVLVRRDLRFLGTFVVGLAIIMLVAASVAYWTPVGHLVPALQSYWLIIHVSIAVLSSALFTLTFAMSALQLVQSHRQKSVAAGGADKLGFMRLVPSALSLENLSYRINAIAFIGWTFTLMFGAIWAEKAWGRFWGWDTKEVWTFVIWVVYAGYLHARATRGWTGTRAAWLSIVGYLCVIFNFTIVNQFFNGLHSYSGL
;
A
#
# COMPACT_ATOMS: atom_id res chain seq x y z
N MET A 1 -34.82 -8.79 -24.07
CA MET A 1 -34.08 -10.03 -24.41
C MET A 1 -32.95 -10.18 -23.41
N PRO A 2 -32.70 -11.36 -22.83
CA PRO A 2 -31.45 -11.56 -22.10
C PRO A 2 -30.30 -11.22 -23.06
N PHE A 3 -29.35 -10.40 -22.62
CA PHE A 3 -28.15 -10.13 -23.40
C PHE A 3 -27.48 -11.48 -23.69
N GLY A 4 -27.38 -11.84 -24.96
CA GLY A 4 -26.66 -13.04 -25.36
C GLY A 4 -25.19 -12.88 -24.98
N ILE A 5 -24.59 -13.94 -24.44
CA ILE A 5 -23.17 -13.94 -24.11
C ILE A 5 -22.37 -13.74 -25.40
N ASN A 6 -21.52 -12.72 -25.43
CA ASN A 6 -20.64 -12.45 -26.55
C ASN A 6 -19.24 -12.99 -26.23
N GLU A 7 -18.96 -14.19 -26.72
CA GLU A 7 -17.69 -14.89 -26.51
C GLU A 7 -16.51 -14.15 -27.13
N THR A 8 -16.70 -13.48 -28.27
CA THR A 8 -15.65 -12.68 -28.94
C THR A 8 -15.18 -11.54 -28.04
N MET A 9 -16.12 -10.85 -27.36
CA MET A 9 -15.78 -9.83 -26.36
C MET A 9 -15.08 -10.42 -25.14
N GLY A 10 -15.43 -11.65 -24.75
CA GLY A 10 -14.72 -12.44 -23.75
C GLY A 10 -13.25 -12.69 -24.14
N GLN A 11 -13.00 -13.13 -25.37
CA GLN A 11 -11.65 -13.35 -25.89
C GLN A 11 -10.82 -12.04 -25.96
N TYR A 12 -11.44 -10.93 -26.37
CA TYR A 12 -10.77 -9.63 -26.34
C TYR A 12 -10.43 -9.18 -24.91
N SER A 13 -11.33 -9.41 -23.95
CA SER A 13 -11.02 -9.19 -22.53
C SER A 13 -9.77 -9.95 -22.11
N GLU A 14 -9.69 -11.25 -22.43
CA GLU A 14 -8.54 -12.08 -22.06
C GLU A 14 -7.23 -11.57 -22.70
N LEU A 15 -7.27 -11.17 -23.97
CA LEU A 15 -6.13 -10.56 -24.64
C LEU A 15 -5.69 -9.26 -23.94
N PHE A 16 -6.64 -8.38 -23.59
CA PHE A 16 -6.34 -7.16 -22.85
C PHE A 16 -5.76 -7.45 -21.45
N MET A 17 -6.23 -8.49 -20.75
CA MET A 17 -5.65 -8.88 -19.46
C MET A 17 -4.18 -9.32 -19.59
N LEU A 18 -3.85 -10.09 -20.64
CA LEU A 18 -2.47 -10.49 -20.92
C LEU A 18 -1.57 -9.30 -21.28
N LEU A 19 -2.05 -8.40 -22.15
CA LEU A 19 -1.33 -7.19 -22.52
C LEU A 19 -1.12 -6.25 -21.31
N ALA A 20 -2.13 -6.14 -20.44
CA ALA A 20 -2.04 -5.38 -19.20
C ALA A 20 -1.00 -6.00 -18.25
N ALA A 21 -1.00 -7.33 -18.06
CA ALA A 21 -0.02 -8.03 -17.24
C ALA A 21 1.41 -7.83 -17.75
N GLY A 22 1.61 -7.92 -19.07
CA GLY A 22 2.90 -7.62 -19.71
C GLY A 22 3.34 -6.17 -19.47
N THR A 23 2.43 -5.21 -19.67
CA THR A 23 2.72 -3.79 -19.46
C THR A 23 3.04 -3.47 -17.98
N TYR A 24 2.29 -4.05 -17.04
CA TYR A 24 2.58 -3.93 -15.62
C TYR A 24 3.90 -4.55 -15.24
N THR A 25 4.30 -5.66 -15.86
CA THR A 25 5.62 -6.27 -15.62
C THR A 25 6.74 -5.31 -16.02
N VAL A 26 6.63 -4.65 -17.18
CA VAL A 26 7.60 -3.63 -17.58
C VAL A 26 7.58 -2.43 -16.62
N ALA A 27 6.40 -1.98 -16.19
CA ALA A 27 6.26 -0.90 -15.21
C ALA A 27 6.90 -1.27 -13.85
N PHE A 28 6.71 -2.51 -13.39
CA PHE A 28 7.28 -3.05 -12.16
C PHE A 28 8.81 -3.08 -12.23
N ILE A 29 9.37 -3.56 -13.33
CA ILE A 29 10.83 -3.54 -13.57
C ILE A 29 11.34 -2.10 -13.56
N ALA A 30 10.63 -1.16 -14.18
CA ALA A 30 11.01 0.25 -14.19
C ALA A 30 11.00 0.87 -12.78
N PHE A 31 9.99 0.58 -11.95
CA PHE A 31 9.94 1.01 -10.55
C PHE A 31 11.07 0.38 -9.71
N ALA A 32 11.32 -0.93 -9.87
CA ALA A 32 12.40 -1.63 -9.19
C ALA A 32 13.77 -1.06 -9.59
N TRP A 33 13.95 -0.74 -10.88
CA TRP A 33 15.16 -0.12 -11.40
C TRP A 33 15.37 1.30 -10.87
N ASP A 34 14.33 2.13 -10.84
CA ASP A 34 14.37 3.46 -10.24
C ASP A 34 14.82 3.39 -8.76
N LEU A 35 14.26 2.45 -8.01
CA LEU A 35 14.63 2.21 -6.60
C LEU A 35 16.11 1.79 -6.46
N ALA A 36 16.57 0.86 -7.29
CA ALA A 36 17.95 0.38 -7.28
C ALA A 36 18.97 1.45 -7.70
N LYS A 37 18.67 2.22 -8.75
CA LYS A 37 19.54 3.30 -9.24
C LYS A 37 19.67 4.41 -8.20
N SER A 38 18.56 4.83 -7.59
CA SER A 38 18.59 5.83 -6.53
C SER A 38 19.34 5.32 -5.29
N SER A 39 19.27 4.02 -4.98
CA SER A 39 20.11 3.41 -3.92
C SER A 39 21.60 3.52 -4.19
N LYS A 40 22.04 3.25 -5.43
CA LYS A 40 23.46 3.31 -5.82
C LYS A 40 23.98 4.75 -5.79
N ALA A 41 23.17 5.71 -6.27
CA ALA A 41 23.52 7.13 -6.24
C ALA A 41 23.72 7.62 -4.79
N LEU A 42 22.82 7.24 -3.87
CA LEU A 42 22.95 7.57 -2.45
C LEU A 42 24.21 6.97 -1.84
N ARG A 43 24.51 5.69 -2.11
CA ARG A 43 25.73 5.03 -1.62
C ARG A 43 27.01 5.67 -2.16
N ALA A 44 27.00 6.13 -3.41
CA ALA A 44 28.14 6.84 -3.99
C ALA A 44 28.38 8.21 -3.32
N ILE A 45 27.30 8.90 -2.92
CA ILE A 45 27.39 10.14 -2.14
C ILE A 45 27.96 9.84 -0.74
N ASP A 46 27.48 8.79 -0.07
CA ASP A 46 28.00 8.39 1.24
C ASP A 46 29.50 8.04 1.18
N LEU A 47 29.94 7.32 0.13
CA LEU A 47 31.36 7.02 -0.10
C LEU A 47 32.19 8.29 -0.33
N LYS A 48 31.68 9.24 -1.14
CA LYS A 48 32.34 10.53 -1.36
C LYS A 48 32.42 11.36 -0.09
N ALA A 49 31.36 11.38 0.73
CA ALA A 49 31.34 12.09 2.00
C ALA A 49 32.30 11.46 3.02
N ALA A 50 32.35 10.12 3.10
CA ALA A 50 33.32 9.40 3.91
C ALA A 50 34.75 9.68 3.46
N GLN A 51 35.00 9.69 2.15
CA GLN A 51 36.33 10.00 1.59
C GLN A 51 36.74 11.45 1.83
N ALA A 52 35.82 12.42 1.67
CA ALA A 52 36.07 13.81 2.02
C ALA A 52 36.31 14.02 3.52
N GLY A 53 35.64 13.24 4.38
CA GLY A 53 35.89 13.20 5.82
C GLY A 53 37.29 12.68 6.13
N LEU A 54 37.71 11.56 5.51
CA LEU A 54 39.06 11.00 5.65
C LEU A 54 40.14 11.96 5.14
N ASP A 55 39.92 12.59 3.99
CA ASP A 55 40.83 13.59 3.41
C ASP A 55 40.91 14.85 4.30
N GLY A 56 39.81 15.23 4.95
CA GLY A 56 39.74 16.31 5.94
C GLY A 56 40.55 15.98 7.20
N HIS A 57 40.38 14.79 7.77
CA HIS A 57 41.13 14.32 8.93
C HIS A 57 42.62 14.15 8.61
N ALA A 58 42.97 13.69 7.41
CA ALA A 58 44.36 13.60 6.95
C ALA A 58 44.99 14.99 6.80
N ARG A 59 44.24 15.99 6.30
CA ARG A 59 44.69 17.38 6.20
C ARG A 59 44.78 18.09 7.55
N GLU A 60 43.94 17.73 8.51
CA GLU A 60 43.95 18.27 9.87
C GLU A 60 45.07 17.64 10.72
N ALA A 61 45.31 16.33 10.58
CA ALA A 61 46.48 15.64 11.14
C ALA A 61 47.80 16.16 10.55
N ALA A 62 47.82 16.57 9.28
CA ALA A 62 48.97 17.20 8.64
C ALA A 62 49.20 18.67 9.07
N LYS A 63 48.22 19.29 9.75
CA LYS A 63 48.27 20.70 10.16
C LYS A 63 48.54 20.90 11.65
N VAL A 64 48.74 19.86 12.45
CA VAL A 64 49.01 19.98 13.89
C VAL A 64 50.29 20.78 14.13
N PRO A 65 50.23 22.04 14.65
CA PRO A 65 51.38 22.68 15.24
C PRO A 65 51.44 22.26 16.70
N VAL A 66 52.64 21.95 17.18
CA VAL A 66 52.90 21.75 18.60
C VAL A 66 52.72 23.09 19.32
N ALA A 67 51.68 23.22 20.15
CA ALA A 67 51.54 24.32 21.09
C ALA A 67 51.10 23.77 22.45
N ALA A 68 51.97 23.97 23.44
CA ALA A 68 51.79 23.58 24.83
C ALA A 68 50.94 24.61 25.60
N GLY A 69 50.05 24.11 26.46
CA GLY A 69 49.70 24.70 27.76
C GLY A 69 48.84 25.97 27.80
N ALA A 70 47.61 25.83 28.29
CA ALA A 70 47.05 26.61 29.42
C ALA A 70 45.62 26.12 29.69
N GLY A 71 45.32 25.82 30.95
CA GLY A 71 44.03 25.28 31.37
C GLY A 71 42.95 26.35 31.50
N GLU A 72 41.70 25.93 31.31
CA GLU A 72 40.53 26.67 31.77
C GLU A 72 39.42 25.74 32.25
N ARG A 73 38.70 26.24 33.27
CA ARG A 73 37.80 25.55 34.20
C ARG A 73 36.52 25.06 33.53
N ALA A 74 36.10 23.85 33.89
CA ALA A 74 34.78 23.31 33.60
C ALA A 74 33.81 23.60 34.76
N GLU A 75 32.81 24.44 34.52
CA GLU A 75 31.65 24.58 35.40
C GLU A 75 30.65 23.46 35.13
N THR A 76 30.24 22.80 36.21
CA THR A 76 29.31 21.68 36.23
C THR A 76 27.91 22.21 36.52
N HIS A 77 27.01 22.19 35.52
CA HIS A 77 25.59 22.43 35.75
C HIS A 77 24.85 21.11 35.99
N LEU A 78 24.34 20.99 37.22
CA LEU A 78 23.58 19.88 37.79
C LEU A 78 22.26 19.61 37.07
N ALA A 79 21.94 18.33 36.95
CA ALA A 79 20.66 17.81 36.47
C ALA A 79 19.53 17.99 37.51
N GLY A 80 18.31 18.27 37.02
CA GLY A 80 17.05 18.25 37.77
C GLY A 80 16.00 17.36 37.08
N PRO A 81 14.98 16.87 37.82
CA PRO A 81 14.47 15.50 37.68
C PRO A 81 13.42 15.27 36.58
N ALA A 82 13.44 14.04 36.07
CA ALA A 82 12.51 13.47 35.10
C ALA A 82 11.10 13.29 35.68
N GLY A 83 10.07 13.72 34.95
CA GLY A 83 8.69 13.49 35.36
C GLY A 83 7.59 14.22 34.59
N ARG A 84 7.62 14.24 33.25
CA ARG A 84 6.39 14.52 32.46
C ARG A 84 6.50 13.95 31.06
N ALA A 85 5.63 12.99 30.72
CA ALA A 85 5.49 12.49 29.37
C ALA A 85 4.90 13.58 28.47
N GLU A 86 5.76 14.29 27.74
CA GLU A 86 5.34 15.25 26.72
C GLU A 86 4.85 14.51 25.47
N ARG A 87 3.61 14.80 25.07
CA ARG A 87 3.10 14.44 23.74
C ARG A 87 3.90 15.22 22.69
N PRO A 88 4.40 14.60 21.61
CA PRO A 88 4.93 15.38 20.49
C PRO A 88 3.74 16.05 19.79
N SER A 89 3.52 17.33 20.09
CA SER A 89 2.70 18.19 19.24
C SER A 89 3.47 18.41 17.94
N SER A 90 2.78 18.33 16.81
CA SER A 90 3.34 18.42 15.46
C SER A 90 3.92 19.80 15.08
N SER A 91 4.12 20.70 16.04
CA SER A 91 4.57 22.07 15.80
C SER A 91 6.07 22.28 16.04
N THR A 92 6.68 21.56 16.98
CA THR A 92 8.06 21.78 17.43
C THR A 92 9.13 21.01 16.64
N ALA A 93 8.74 20.10 15.75
CA ALA A 93 9.69 19.41 14.86
C ALA A 93 10.19 20.28 13.69
N ARG A 94 9.76 21.55 13.58
CA ARG A 94 10.10 22.44 12.45
C ARG A 94 11.43 23.19 12.61
N THR A 95 12.08 23.17 13.77
CA THR A 95 13.25 24.05 14.02
C THR A 95 14.49 23.38 14.61
N ALA A 96 14.47 22.08 14.93
CA ALA A 96 15.64 21.39 15.50
C ALA A 96 16.21 20.34 14.52
N GLY A 97 16.76 20.80 13.40
CA GLY A 97 17.36 19.89 12.41
C GLY A 97 18.15 20.55 11.27
N ALA A 98 18.40 21.86 11.32
CA ALA A 98 19.29 22.55 10.39
C ALA A 98 20.75 22.46 10.86
N GLY A 99 21.22 21.24 11.13
CA GLY A 99 22.62 20.91 11.39
C GLY A 99 23.18 20.15 10.20
N ALA A 100 24.31 20.62 9.67
CA ALA A 100 24.94 20.17 8.43
C ALA A 100 25.08 18.64 8.30
N GLY A 101 24.67 18.09 7.16
CA GLY A 101 25.05 16.73 6.69
C GLY A 101 23.92 15.70 6.56
N GLY A 102 22.70 15.98 7.03
CA GLY A 102 21.58 15.05 6.91
C GLY A 102 20.98 15.01 5.50
N VAL A 103 21.22 13.94 4.74
CA VAL A 103 20.52 13.66 3.47
C VAL A 103 19.01 13.75 3.71
N ALA A 104 18.37 14.72 3.06
CA ALA A 104 16.94 15.01 3.19
C ALA A 104 16.12 13.74 2.94
N THR A 105 15.44 13.25 3.98
CA THR A 105 14.35 12.28 3.82
C THR A 105 13.30 12.89 2.89
N ALA A 106 12.74 12.09 1.98
CA ALA A 106 11.61 12.54 1.14
C ALA A 106 10.59 13.34 1.97
N ASP A 107 10.15 14.49 1.44
CA ASP A 107 9.32 15.48 2.14
C ASP A 107 8.27 14.81 3.02
N ALA A 108 8.24 15.17 4.30
CA ALA A 108 7.37 14.57 5.31
C ALA A 108 5.89 14.67 4.91
N ASP A 109 5.54 15.63 4.05
CA ASP A 109 4.21 15.85 3.52
C ASP A 109 3.87 15.00 2.27
N MET A 110 4.84 14.25 1.71
CA MET A 110 4.71 13.50 0.45
C MET A 110 4.20 14.38 -0.70
N ARG A 111 4.58 15.66 -0.69
CA ARG A 111 4.30 16.58 -1.79
C ARG A 111 5.36 16.38 -2.87
N TYR A 112 5.00 16.73 -4.10
CA TYR A 112 5.92 16.64 -5.23
C TYR A 112 7.17 17.49 -4.98
N ALA A 113 8.29 16.85 -4.66
CA ALA A 113 9.58 17.52 -4.63
C ALA A 113 10.01 17.84 -6.07
N ALA A 114 10.69 18.97 -6.26
CA ALA A 114 11.07 19.53 -7.56
C ALA A 114 12.03 18.64 -8.40
N GLU A 115 12.46 17.48 -7.88
CA GLU A 115 13.44 16.62 -8.54
C GLU A 115 12.82 15.81 -9.69
N ARG A 116 13.37 16.00 -10.89
CA ARG A 116 12.94 15.33 -12.12
C ARG A 116 13.42 13.87 -12.14
N ARG A 117 12.73 12.98 -11.42
CA ARG A 117 12.97 11.52 -11.51
C ARG A 117 12.40 10.95 -12.80
N ALA A 118 13.13 11.11 -13.91
CA ALA A 118 12.77 10.60 -15.24
C ALA A 118 12.35 9.10 -15.26
N PRO A 119 13.09 8.15 -14.65
CA PRO A 119 12.68 6.75 -14.63
C PRO A 119 11.37 6.50 -13.88
N ALA A 120 11.13 7.21 -12.76
CA ALA A 120 9.86 7.12 -12.04
C ALA A 120 8.67 7.65 -12.87
N ARG A 121 8.88 8.68 -13.71
CA ARG A 121 7.84 9.16 -14.65
C ARG A 121 7.53 8.14 -15.74
N VAL A 122 8.55 7.47 -16.27
CA VAL A 122 8.37 6.39 -17.25
C VAL A 122 7.59 5.23 -16.61
N ALA A 123 7.94 4.81 -15.39
CA ALA A 123 7.21 3.77 -14.68
C ALA A 123 5.74 4.14 -14.44
N VAL A 124 5.45 5.39 -14.08
CA VAL A 124 4.08 5.90 -13.94
C VAL A 124 3.36 5.92 -15.29
N ALA A 125 4.00 6.37 -16.38
CA ALA A 125 3.41 6.39 -17.71
C ALA A 125 3.05 4.97 -18.19
N LEU A 126 3.94 3.99 -17.97
CA LEU A 126 3.68 2.58 -18.24
C LEU A 126 2.55 2.04 -17.37
N THR A 127 2.45 2.47 -16.11
CA THR A 127 1.35 2.08 -15.22
C THR A 127 0.01 2.65 -15.69
N VAL A 128 -0.01 3.90 -16.17
CA VAL A 128 -1.20 4.52 -16.77
C VAL A 128 -1.60 3.77 -18.04
N LEU A 129 -0.65 3.46 -18.92
CA LEU A 129 -0.91 2.66 -20.12
C LEU A 129 -1.47 1.28 -19.76
N GLY A 130 -0.84 0.58 -18.81
CA GLY A 130 -1.31 -0.70 -18.29
C GLY A 130 -2.70 -0.60 -17.69
N ALA A 131 -3.02 0.48 -16.98
CA ALA A 131 -4.36 0.72 -16.44
C ALA A 131 -5.41 0.96 -17.52
N LEU A 132 -5.07 1.68 -18.59
CA LEU A 132 -5.98 1.87 -19.73
C LEU A 132 -6.27 0.54 -20.45
N ILE A 133 -5.23 -0.25 -20.71
CA ILE A 133 -5.38 -1.59 -21.32
C ILE A 133 -6.19 -2.51 -20.41
N HIS A 134 -5.88 -2.52 -19.10
CA HIS A 134 -6.62 -3.32 -18.11
C HIS A 134 -8.09 -2.90 -18.02
N GLY A 135 -8.35 -1.59 -18.00
CA GLY A 135 -9.71 -1.04 -18.01
C GLY A 135 -10.49 -1.45 -19.26
N ALA A 136 -9.85 -1.44 -20.43
CA ALA A 136 -10.45 -1.96 -21.66
C ALA A 136 -10.84 -3.43 -21.52
N GLY A 137 -9.98 -4.26 -20.91
CA GLY A 137 -10.29 -5.67 -20.63
C GLY A 137 -11.49 -5.86 -19.69
N VAL A 138 -11.56 -5.09 -18.59
CA VAL A 138 -12.70 -5.14 -17.67
C VAL A 138 -13.99 -4.69 -18.38
N VAL A 139 -13.94 -3.65 -19.20
CA VAL A 139 -15.10 -3.14 -19.94
C VAL A 139 -15.55 -4.14 -21.01
N THR A 140 -14.65 -4.70 -21.80
CA THR A 140 -15.03 -5.70 -22.81
C THR A 140 -15.60 -6.95 -22.18
N ARG A 141 -15.10 -7.35 -20.99
CA ARG A 141 -15.71 -8.42 -20.20
C ARG A 141 -17.15 -8.09 -19.79
N ALA A 142 -17.37 -6.87 -19.31
CA ALA A 142 -18.69 -6.40 -18.90
C ALA A 142 -19.69 -6.38 -20.08
N LEU A 143 -19.24 -5.89 -21.23
CA LEU A 143 -20.02 -5.87 -22.47
C LEU A 143 -20.30 -7.29 -22.98
N GLY A 144 -19.32 -8.19 -22.88
CA GLY A 144 -19.46 -9.59 -23.28
C GLY A 144 -20.47 -10.36 -22.44
N ALA A 145 -20.56 -10.05 -21.15
CA ALA A 145 -21.51 -10.66 -20.22
C ALA A 145 -22.86 -9.95 -20.16
N GLY A 146 -22.96 -8.70 -20.66
CA GLY A 146 -24.14 -7.84 -20.50
C GLY A 146 -24.39 -7.41 -19.04
N ARG A 147 -23.36 -7.38 -18.20
CA ARG A 147 -23.44 -7.13 -16.75
C ARG A 147 -22.10 -6.66 -16.18
N VAL A 148 -22.08 -6.21 -14.94
CA VAL A 148 -20.81 -5.98 -14.23
C VAL A 148 -20.04 -7.30 -14.05
N PRO A 149 -18.70 -7.32 -14.28
CA PRO A 149 -17.88 -8.52 -14.25
C PRO A 149 -17.39 -8.78 -12.81
N TRP A 150 -18.31 -9.14 -11.91
CA TRP A 150 -18.02 -9.49 -10.50
C TRP A 150 -18.70 -10.81 -10.08
N GLY A 151 -18.84 -11.74 -11.02
CA GLY A 151 -19.60 -12.98 -10.82
C GLY A 151 -18.78 -14.14 -10.25
N ASN A 152 -17.46 -14.11 -10.38
CA ASN A 152 -16.55 -15.21 -10.01
C ASN A 152 -15.13 -14.69 -9.68
N MET A 153 -14.24 -15.57 -9.20
CA MET A 153 -12.89 -15.18 -8.76
C MET A 153 -12.03 -14.56 -9.86
N TYR A 154 -12.12 -15.02 -11.12
CA TYR A 154 -11.45 -14.37 -12.25
C TYR A 154 -11.83 -12.89 -12.35
N GLU A 155 -13.13 -12.66 -12.37
CA GLU A 155 -13.76 -11.35 -12.51
C GLU A 155 -13.46 -10.42 -11.31
N PHE A 156 -13.43 -10.98 -10.10
CA PHE A 156 -13.04 -10.26 -8.89
C PHE A 156 -11.55 -9.91 -8.85
N LEU A 157 -10.66 -10.84 -9.21
CA LEU A 157 -9.20 -10.62 -9.21
C LEU A 157 -8.80 -9.58 -10.25
N THR A 158 -9.31 -9.70 -11.48
CA THR A 158 -9.05 -8.74 -12.55
C THR A 158 -9.58 -7.36 -12.20
N THR A 159 -10.87 -7.24 -11.87
CA THR A 159 -11.45 -5.93 -11.52
C THR A 159 -10.86 -5.35 -10.23
N GLY A 160 -10.58 -6.18 -9.23
CA GLY A 160 -9.94 -5.75 -7.98
C GLY A 160 -8.53 -5.21 -8.21
N ALA A 161 -7.73 -5.88 -9.05
CA ALA A 161 -6.41 -5.40 -9.44
C ALA A 161 -6.50 -4.08 -10.21
N PHE A 162 -7.47 -3.93 -11.11
CA PHE A 162 -7.71 -2.67 -11.82
C PHE A 162 -8.05 -1.54 -10.84
N VAL A 163 -8.98 -1.75 -9.90
CA VAL A 163 -9.36 -0.74 -8.91
C VAL A 163 -8.18 -0.38 -7.99
N ALA A 164 -7.38 -1.36 -7.55
CA ALA A 164 -6.19 -1.09 -6.76
C ALA A 164 -5.18 -0.18 -7.50
N VAL A 165 -4.91 -0.47 -8.77
CA VAL A 165 -4.04 0.37 -9.61
C VAL A 165 -4.67 1.75 -9.86
N ALA A 166 -5.97 1.82 -10.13
CA ALA A 166 -6.67 3.08 -10.38
C ALA A 166 -6.67 3.98 -9.13
N VAL A 167 -6.92 3.42 -7.94
CA VAL A 167 -6.83 4.13 -6.66
C VAL A 167 -5.40 4.61 -6.42
N PHE A 168 -4.39 3.78 -6.69
CA PHE A 168 -3.00 4.19 -6.58
C PHE A 168 -2.67 5.38 -7.50
N LEU A 169 -3.07 5.32 -8.77
CA LEU A 169 -2.89 6.42 -9.72
C LEU A 169 -3.65 7.68 -9.30
N LEU A 170 -4.87 7.55 -8.78
CA LEU A 170 -5.66 8.68 -8.28
C LEU A 170 -5.00 9.36 -7.08
N VAL A 171 -4.50 8.58 -6.12
CA VAL A 171 -3.77 9.11 -4.98
C VAL A 171 -2.46 9.77 -5.46
N LEU A 172 -1.82 9.22 -6.50
CA LEU A 172 -0.60 9.77 -7.10
C LEU A 172 -0.78 11.18 -7.68
N VAL A 173 -2.00 11.56 -8.09
CA VAL A 173 -2.31 12.93 -8.54
C VAL A 173 -2.15 13.93 -7.40
N ARG A 174 -2.44 13.53 -6.16
CA ARG A 174 -2.45 14.40 -4.97
C ARG A 174 -1.21 14.26 -4.11
N ARG A 175 -0.57 13.10 -4.09
CA ARG A 175 0.58 12.75 -3.24
C ARG A 175 1.63 12.00 -4.05
N ASP A 176 2.91 12.31 -3.86
CA ASP A 176 3.98 11.55 -4.52
C ASP A 176 4.23 10.23 -3.78
N LEU A 177 3.49 9.19 -4.18
CA LEU A 177 3.62 7.82 -3.70
C LEU A 177 4.34 6.91 -4.70
N ARG A 178 5.20 7.44 -5.58
CA ARG A 178 5.87 6.64 -6.62
C ARG A 178 6.69 5.48 -6.05
N PHE A 179 7.23 5.62 -4.84
CA PHE A 179 7.93 4.56 -4.12
C PHE A 179 7.04 3.34 -3.80
N LEU A 180 5.73 3.53 -3.76
CA LEU A 180 4.75 2.48 -3.51
C LEU A 180 4.38 1.71 -4.80
N GLY A 181 4.77 2.24 -5.97
CA GLY A 181 4.46 1.68 -7.28
C GLY A 181 4.90 0.22 -7.41
N THR A 182 6.10 -0.13 -6.95
CA THR A 182 6.57 -1.53 -6.97
C THR A 182 5.64 -2.47 -6.22
N PHE A 183 5.11 -2.06 -5.07
CA PHE A 183 4.26 -2.91 -4.24
C PHE A 183 2.86 -3.05 -4.83
N VAL A 184 2.25 -1.94 -5.26
CA VAL A 184 0.89 -1.98 -5.84
C VAL A 184 0.89 -2.69 -7.18
N VAL A 185 1.82 -2.34 -8.08
CA VAL A 185 1.93 -2.99 -9.40
C VAL A 185 2.34 -4.46 -9.24
N GLY A 186 3.25 -4.78 -8.32
CA GLY A 186 3.63 -6.16 -8.02
C GLY A 186 2.44 -7.00 -7.55
N LEU A 187 1.61 -6.46 -6.65
CA LEU A 187 0.38 -7.14 -6.24
C LEU A 187 -0.62 -7.27 -7.40
N ALA A 188 -0.80 -6.24 -8.23
CA ALA A 188 -1.68 -6.31 -9.39
C ALA A 188 -1.25 -7.41 -10.38
N ILE A 189 0.06 -7.58 -10.59
CA ILE A 189 0.61 -8.69 -11.39
C ILE A 189 0.26 -10.04 -10.75
N ILE A 190 0.48 -10.20 -9.44
CA ILE A 190 0.14 -11.44 -8.72
C ILE A 190 -1.36 -11.76 -8.88
N MET A 191 -2.23 -10.76 -8.74
CA MET A 191 -3.67 -10.94 -8.92
C MET A 191 -4.04 -11.33 -10.36
N LEU A 192 -3.43 -10.71 -11.37
CA LEU A 192 -3.65 -11.07 -12.78
C LEU A 192 -3.15 -12.47 -13.12
N VAL A 193 -1.98 -12.86 -12.59
CA VAL A 193 -1.44 -14.22 -12.76
C VAL A 193 -2.35 -15.23 -12.08
N ALA A 194 -2.78 -14.96 -10.84
CA ALA A 194 -3.72 -15.82 -10.14
C ALA A 194 -5.05 -15.96 -10.91
N ALA A 195 -5.59 -14.86 -11.44
CA ALA A 195 -6.80 -14.89 -12.25
C ALA A 195 -6.62 -15.79 -13.48
N SER A 196 -5.52 -15.63 -14.22
CA SER A 196 -5.29 -16.37 -15.47
C SER A 196 -4.88 -17.83 -15.27
N VAL A 197 -4.20 -18.18 -14.18
CA VAL A 197 -3.66 -19.53 -13.96
C VAL A 197 -4.56 -20.38 -13.07
N ALA A 198 -5.05 -19.82 -11.97
CA ALA A 198 -5.75 -20.58 -10.93
C ALA A 198 -7.28 -20.46 -11.04
N TYR A 199 -7.80 -19.35 -11.58
CA TYR A 199 -9.24 -19.04 -11.53
C TYR A 199 -9.85 -18.76 -12.90
N TRP A 200 -9.17 -19.10 -14.00
CA TRP A 200 -9.67 -18.76 -15.35
C TRP A 200 -11.10 -19.30 -15.54
N THR A 201 -12.01 -18.40 -15.91
CA THR A 201 -13.44 -18.73 -16.07
C THR A 201 -13.98 -18.05 -17.33
N PRO A 202 -14.63 -18.79 -18.25
CA PRO A 202 -15.20 -18.22 -19.47
C PRO A 202 -16.30 -17.21 -19.16
N VAL A 203 -16.62 -16.35 -20.14
CA VAL A 203 -17.70 -15.36 -19.98
C VAL A 203 -19.03 -16.07 -19.87
N GLY A 204 -19.87 -15.65 -18.93
CA GLY A 204 -21.11 -16.35 -18.63
C GLY A 204 -22.08 -15.54 -17.78
N HIS A 205 -23.26 -16.11 -17.60
CA HIS A 205 -24.32 -15.52 -16.77
C HIS A 205 -24.00 -15.60 -15.28
N LEU A 206 -24.63 -14.71 -14.50
CA LEU A 206 -24.58 -14.79 -13.04
C LEU A 206 -25.46 -15.93 -12.55
N VAL A 207 -25.02 -16.57 -11.46
CA VAL A 207 -25.91 -17.45 -10.68
C VAL A 207 -27.11 -16.65 -10.16
N PRO A 208 -28.30 -17.25 -9.98
CA PRO A 208 -29.53 -16.52 -9.67
C PRO A 208 -29.43 -15.58 -8.47
N ALA A 209 -28.73 -15.99 -7.40
CA ALA A 209 -28.53 -15.17 -6.20
C ALA A 209 -27.77 -13.85 -6.46
N LEU A 210 -26.93 -13.81 -7.51
CA LEU A 210 -26.15 -12.65 -7.90
C LEU A 210 -26.90 -11.68 -8.84
N GLN A 211 -28.05 -12.08 -9.41
CA GLN A 211 -28.83 -11.25 -10.34
C GLN A 211 -29.65 -10.17 -9.62
N SER A 212 -28.97 -9.23 -8.96
CA SER A 212 -29.60 -8.14 -8.21
C SER A 212 -28.79 -6.86 -8.29
N TYR A 213 -29.46 -5.71 -8.22
CA TYR A 213 -28.78 -4.40 -8.12
C TYR A 213 -27.89 -4.31 -6.86
N TRP A 214 -28.19 -5.10 -5.83
CA TRP A 214 -27.38 -5.20 -4.62
C TRP A 214 -25.96 -5.66 -4.88
N LEU A 215 -25.74 -6.50 -5.88
CA LEU A 215 -24.40 -6.88 -6.32
C LEU A 215 -23.60 -5.63 -6.68
N ILE A 216 -24.21 -4.67 -7.38
CA ILE A 216 -23.52 -3.45 -7.80
C ILE A 216 -23.15 -2.59 -6.58
N ILE A 217 -24.11 -2.37 -5.67
CA ILE A 217 -23.92 -1.50 -4.50
C ILE A 217 -22.93 -2.12 -3.51
N HIS A 218 -23.14 -3.37 -3.11
CA HIS A 218 -22.33 -4.04 -2.09
C HIS A 218 -20.91 -4.33 -2.59
N VAL A 219 -20.77 -4.90 -3.79
CA VAL A 219 -19.45 -5.31 -4.28
C VAL A 219 -18.58 -4.11 -4.62
N SER A 220 -19.15 -3.03 -5.19
CA SER A 220 -18.35 -1.84 -5.52
C SER A 220 -17.70 -1.22 -4.29
N ILE A 221 -18.45 -1.07 -3.19
CA ILE A 221 -17.91 -0.52 -1.94
C ILE A 221 -16.93 -1.47 -1.25
N ALA A 222 -17.16 -2.80 -1.36
CA ALA A 222 -16.24 -3.83 -0.87
C ALA A 222 -14.89 -3.81 -1.59
N VAL A 223 -14.92 -3.71 -2.93
CA VAL A 223 -13.72 -3.65 -3.78
C VAL A 223 -12.96 -2.35 -3.55
N LEU A 224 -13.67 -1.20 -3.48
CA LEU A 224 -13.04 0.09 -3.18
C LEU A 224 -12.36 0.09 -1.81
N SER A 225 -13.04 -0.43 -0.78
CA SER A 225 -12.48 -0.52 0.58
C SER A 225 -11.26 -1.45 0.62
N SER A 226 -11.35 -2.61 -0.04
CA SER A 226 -10.22 -3.53 -0.18
C SER A 226 -9.02 -2.87 -0.85
N ALA A 227 -9.22 -2.10 -1.93
CA ALA A 227 -8.14 -1.38 -2.61
C ALA A 227 -7.47 -0.32 -1.71
N LEU A 228 -8.23 0.37 -0.87
CA LEU A 228 -7.68 1.29 0.13
C LEU A 228 -6.89 0.53 1.20
N PHE A 229 -7.39 -0.61 1.68
CA PHE A 229 -6.66 -1.46 2.63
C PHE A 229 -5.37 -2.05 2.04
N THR A 230 -5.37 -2.39 0.76
CA THR A 230 -4.15 -2.78 0.02
C THR A 230 -3.09 -1.69 0.07
N LEU A 231 -3.50 -0.44 -0.15
CA LEU A 231 -2.61 0.71 -0.15
C LEU A 231 -2.00 0.93 1.25
N THR A 232 -2.82 0.85 2.30
CA THR A 232 -2.36 1.02 3.68
C THR A 232 -1.51 -0.14 4.18
N PHE A 233 -1.79 -1.37 3.74
CA PHE A 233 -0.92 -2.52 3.95
C PHE A 233 0.49 -2.28 3.41
N ALA A 234 0.60 -1.80 2.16
CA ALA A 234 1.89 -1.50 1.55
C ALA A 234 2.62 -0.38 2.30
N MET A 235 1.90 0.67 2.76
CA MET A 235 2.47 1.72 3.61
C MET A 235 2.95 1.19 4.96
N SER A 236 2.20 0.30 5.61
CA SER A 236 2.55 -0.29 6.90
C SER A 236 3.72 -1.27 6.80
N ALA A 237 3.83 -2.03 5.71
CA ALA A 237 5.00 -2.86 5.43
C ALA A 237 6.27 -1.98 5.29
N LEU A 238 6.19 -0.90 4.50
CA LEU A 238 7.28 0.07 4.36
C LEU A 238 7.60 0.78 5.68
N GLN A 239 6.59 1.09 6.50
CA GLN A 239 6.77 1.68 7.82
C GLN A 239 7.62 0.78 8.72
N LEU A 240 7.40 -0.55 8.70
CA LEU A 240 8.20 -1.49 9.49
C LEU A 240 9.67 -1.49 9.05
N VAL A 241 9.91 -1.56 7.74
CA VAL A 241 11.27 -1.51 7.18
C VAL A 241 11.95 -0.18 7.53
N GLN A 242 11.23 0.93 7.41
CA GLN A 242 11.75 2.26 7.72
C GLN A 242 12.03 2.43 9.21
N SER A 243 11.15 1.93 10.08
CA SER A 243 11.33 1.96 11.54
C SER A 243 12.56 1.15 11.96
N HIS A 244 12.78 -0.02 11.35
CA HIS A 244 13.96 -0.83 11.63
C HIS A 244 15.25 -0.13 11.21
N ARG A 245 15.28 0.44 9.99
CA ARG A 245 16.42 1.23 9.51
C ARG A 245 16.73 2.42 10.41
N GLN A 246 15.72 3.23 10.75
CA GLN A 246 15.89 4.41 11.60
C GLN A 246 16.46 4.04 12.97
N LYS A 247 15.99 2.93 13.57
CA LYS A 247 16.55 2.42 14.84
C LYS A 247 17.99 1.95 14.69
N SER A 248 18.32 1.22 13.63
CA SER A 248 19.68 0.72 13.38
C SER A 248 20.67 1.86 13.19
N VAL A 249 20.30 2.91 12.43
CA VAL A 249 21.16 4.08 12.20
C VAL A 249 21.32 4.90 13.48
N ALA A 250 20.24 5.09 14.25
CA ALA A 250 20.31 5.78 15.54
C ALA A 250 21.21 5.06 16.57
N ALA A 251 21.32 3.73 16.46
CA ALA A 251 22.22 2.92 17.29
C ALA A 251 23.67 2.88 16.76
N GLY A 252 24.02 3.70 15.76
CA GLY A 252 25.36 3.74 15.16
C GLY A 252 25.65 2.61 14.17
N GLY A 253 24.65 1.81 13.79
CA GLY A 253 24.80 0.76 12.78
C GLY A 253 24.85 1.31 11.36
N ALA A 254 25.52 0.58 10.45
CA ALA A 254 25.62 0.95 9.04
C ALA A 254 24.24 0.99 8.36
N ASP A 255 24.00 2.03 7.54
CA ASP A 255 22.77 2.16 6.75
C ASP A 255 22.79 1.19 5.54
N LYS A 256 22.34 -0.05 5.77
CA LYS A 256 22.29 -1.10 4.74
C LYS A 256 21.19 -0.89 3.69
N LEU A 257 20.19 -0.05 3.99
CA LEU A 257 18.98 0.13 3.17
C LEU A 257 18.88 1.57 2.66
N GLY A 258 19.95 2.08 2.05
CA GLY A 258 20.03 3.47 1.58
C GLY A 258 18.86 3.90 0.68
N PHE A 259 18.27 3.01 -0.12
CA PHE A 259 17.08 3.31 -0.92
C PHE A 259 15.88 3.79 -0.09
N MET A 260 15.77 3.36 1.18
CA MET A 260 14.68 3.77 2.07
C MET A 260 14.78 5.25 2.50
N ARG A 261 15.85 5.97 2.15
CA ARG A 261 15.91 7.44 2.28
C ARG A 261 14.91 8.15 1.36
N LEU A 262 14.54 7.52 0.24
CA LEU A 262 13.56 8.02 -0.73
C LEU A 262 12.13 7.75 -0.29
N VAL A 263 11.95 6.83 0.68
CA VAL A 263 10.67 6.54 1.29
C VAL A 263 10.47 7.56 2.43
N PRO A 264 9.27 8.12 2.60
CA PRO A 264 8.94 9.01 3.71
C PRO A 264 9.28 8.40 5.08
N SER A 265 9.31 9.25 6.10
CA SER A 265 9.54 8.80 7.47
C SER A 265 8.49 7.77 7.91
N ALA A 266 8.85 6.88 8.85
CA ALA A 266 7.92 5.89 9.40
C ALA A 266 6.66 6.56 9.98
N LEU A 267 6.80 7.74 10.59
CA LEU A 267 5.68 8.52 11.12
C LEU A 267 4.77 9.07 10.02
N SER A 268 5.32 9.55 8.90
CA SER A 268 4.55 10.03 7.75
C SER A 268 3.73 8.90 7.12
N LEU A 269 4.34 7.72 6.95
CA LEU A 269 3.66 6.52 6.46
C LEU A 269 2.53 6.10 7.40
N GLU A 270 2.78 6.10 8.71
CA GLU A 270 1.77 5.75 9.71
C GLU A 270 0.58 6.72 9.69
N ASN A 271 0.85 8.03 9.66
CA ASN A 271 -0.19 9.05 9.68
C ASN A 271 -1.08 9.02 8.44
N LEU A 272 -0.48 8.80 7.26
CA LEU A 272 -1.26 8.64 6.03
C LEU A 272 -2.03 7.32 6.03
N SER A 273 -1.38 6.22 6.42
CA SER A 273 -2.02 4.90 6.52
C SER A 273 -3.25 4.94 7.41
N TYR A 274 -3.18 5.58 8.59
CA TYR A 274 -4.36 5.73 9.46
C TYR A 274 -5.51 6.52 8.83
N ARG A 275 -5.22 7.64 8.16
CA ARG A 275 -6.27 8.45 7.53
C ARG A 275 -6.99 7.67 6.43
N ILE A 276 -6.23 6.92 5.64
CA ILE A 276 -6.78 6.08 4.58
C ILE A 276 -7.55 4.89 5.18
N ASN A 277 -7.01 4.25 6.22
CA ASN A 277 -7.69 3.16 6.94
C ASN A 277 -9.02 3.61 7.57
N ALA A 278 -9.11 4.85 8.07
CA ALA A 278 -10.37 5.38 8.59
C ALA A 278 -11.44 5.50 7.49
N ILE A 279 -11.05 5.97 6.29
CA ILE A 279 -11.96 6.04 5.13
C ILE A 279 -12.36 4.63 4.67
N ALA A 280 -11.39 3.72 4.57
CA ALA A 280 -11.62 2.34 4.18
C ALA A 280 -12.53 1.60 5.17
N PHE A 281 -12.40 1.87 6.46
CA PHE A 281 -13.25 1.31 7.51
C PHE A 281 -14.71 1.79 7.41
N ILE A 282 -14.94 3.06 7.08
CA ILE A 282 -16.28 3.57 6.80
C ILE A 282 -16.88 2.82 5.61
N GLY A 283 -16.11 2.66 4.52
CA GLY A 283 -16.53 1.86 3.37
C GLY A 283 -16.84 0.40 3.73
N TRP A 284 -15.97 -0.24 4.51
CA TRP A 284 -16.19 -1.62 4.98
C TRP A 284 -17.41 -1.76 5.88
N THR A 285 -17.74 -0.74 6.66
CA THR A 285 -18.98 -0.72 7.47
C THR A 285 -20.20 -0.76 6.57
N PHE A 286 -20.21 0.02 5.47
CA PHE A 286 -21.27 -0.07 4.47
C PHE A 286 -21.26 -1.42 3.74
N THR A 287 -20.10 -2.01 3.49
CA THR A 287 -20.01 -3.38 2.96
C THR A 287 -20.78 -4.36 3.84
N LEU A 288 -20.56 -4.35 5.16
CA LEU A 288 -21.31 -5.21 6.09
C LEU A 288 -22.82 -4.93 6.05
N MET A 289 -23.21 -3.65 6.13
CA MET A 289 -24.63 -3.26 6.13
C MET A 289 -25.36 -3.67 4.84
N PHE A 290 -24.80 -3.33 3.68
CA PHE A 290 -25.40 -3.67 2.39
C PHE A 290 -25.32 -5.16 2.10
N GLY A 291 -24.30 -5.85 2.62
CA GLY A 291 -24.20 -7.31 2.56
C GLY A 291 -25.35 -7.99 3.30
N ALA A 292 -25.65 -7.54 4.52
CA ALA A 292 -26.76 -8.06 5.32
C ALA A 292 -28.13 -7.83 4.64
N ILE A 293 -28.35 -6.63 4.07
CA ILE A 293 -29.61 -6.34 3.33
C ILE A 293 -29.71 -7.22 2.09
N TRP A 294 -28.62 -7.42 1.36
CA TRP A 294 -28.62 -8.31 0.20
C TRP A 294 -28.87 -9.77 0.58
N ALA A 295 -28.30 -10.24 1.69
CA ALA A 295 -28.52 -11.57 2.23
C ALA A 295 -30.01 -11.84 2.53
N GLU A 296 -30.73 -10.84 3.07
CA GLU A 296 -32.16 -10.95 3.31
C GLU A 296 -32.93 -11.15 2.01
N LYS A 297 -32.62 -10.38 0.98
CA LYS A 297 -33.26 -10.52 -0.33
C LYS A 297 -32.93 -11.84 -1.03
N ALA A 298 -31.70 -12.35 -0.85
CA ALA A 298 -31.23 -13.56 -1.53
C ALA A 298 -31.69 -14.85 -0.82
N TRP A 299 -31.73 -14.86 0.52
CA TRP A 299 -31.93 -16.07 1.32
C TRP A 299 -32.96 -15.94 2.45
N GLY A 300 -33.67 -14.81 2.54
CA GLY A 300 -34.74 -14.57 3.52
C GLY A 300 -34.25 -14.24 4.94
N ARG A 301 -32.97 -13.95 5.14
CA ARG A 301 -32.40 -13.55 6.45
C ARG A 301 -31.24 -12.57 6.31
N PHE A 302 -31.10 -11.63 7.25
CA PHE A 302 -30.02 -10.63 7.23
C PHE A 302 -28.63 -11.21 7.56
N TRP A 303 -28.58 -12.31 8.30
CA TRP A 303 -27.33 -12.93 8.74
C TRP A 303 -27.56 -14.42 8.93
N GLY A 304 -26.65 -15.24 8.41
CA GLY A 304 -26.68 -16.70 8.45
C GLY A 304 -25.51 -17.35 9.19
N TRP A 305 -24.57 -16.56 9.74
CA TRP A 305 -23.31 -17.06 10.30
C TRP A 305 -22.48 -17.89 9.29
N ASP A 306 -22.63 -17.58 8.00
CA ASP A 306 -21.79 -18.18 6.96
C ASP A 306 -20.34 -17.75 7.16
N THR A 307 -19.39 -18.59 6.74
CA THR A 307 -17.95 -18.34 6.93
C THR A 307 -17.57 -16.96 6.38
N LYS A 308 -18.10 -16.59 5.21
CA LYS A 308 -17.83 -15.30 4.57
C LYS A 308 -18.39 -14.12 5.37
N GLU A 309 -19.61 -14.25 5.89
CA GLU A 309 -20.21 -13.25 6.77
C GLU A 309 -19.36 -13.07 8.03
N VAL A 310 -19.02 -14.17 8.72
CA VAL A 310 -18.19 -14.13 9.94
C VAL A 310 -16.85 -13.46 9.68
N TRP A 311 -16.17 -13.78 8.57
CA TRP A 311 -14.88 -13.18 8.25
C TRP A 311 -14.99 -11.69 7.87
N THR A 312 -16.07 -11.26 7.20
CA THR A 312 -16.31 -9.82 7.01
C THR A 312 -16.44 -9.07 8.34
N PHE A 313 -17.10 -9.68 9.33
CA PHE A 313 -17.16 -9.15 10.69
C PHE A 313 -15.82 -9.18 11.43
N VAL A 314 -15.03 -10.25 11.31
CA VAL A 314 -13.66 -10.31 11.86
C VAL A 314 -12.80 -9.18 11.30
N ILE A 315 -12.83 -8.94 9.99
CA ILE A 315 -12.11 -7.82 9.36
C ILE A 315 -12.56 -6.48 9.97
N TRP A 316 -13.87 -6.29 10.13
CA TRP A 316 -14.44 -5.09 10.75
C TRP A 316 -13.92 -4.91 12.18
N VAL A 317 -13.92 -5.96 13.01
CA VAL A 317 -13.43 -5.91 14.40
C VAL A 317 -11.93 -5.61 14.46
N VAL A 318 -11.12 -6.22 13.59
CA VAL A 318 -9.67 -5.97 13.56
C VAL A 318 -9.38 -4.51 13.19
N TYR A 319 -10.04 -3.95 12.17
CA TYR A 319 -9.85 -2.55 11.78
C TYR A 319 -10.47 -1.56 12.79
N ALA A 320 -11.60 -1.88 13.39
CA ALA A 320 -12.16 -1.11 14.51
C ALA A 320 -11.18 -1.09 15.70
N GLY A 321 -10.60 -2.24 16.04
CA GLY A 321 -9.58 -2.38 17.06
C GLY A 321 -8.30 -1.59 16.74
N TYR A 322 -7.85 -1.61 15.48
CA TYR A 322 -6.73 -0.79 15.00
C TYR A 322 -7.01 0.71 15.21
N LEU A 323 -8.16 1.21 14.75
CA LEU A 323 -8.52 2.62 14.87
C LEU A 323 -8.68 3.02 16.35
N HIS A 324 -9.33 2.17 17.14
CA HIS A 324 -9.54 2.39 18.57
C HIS A 324 -8.21 2.41 19.34
N ALA A 325 -7.31 1.45 19.10
CA ALA A 325 -6.01 1.37 19.75
C ALA A 325 -5.14 2.60 19.44
N ARG A 326 -5.23 3.12 18.22
CA ARG A 326 -4.50 4.33 17.82
C ARG A 326 -5.10 5.60 18.40
N ALA A 327 -6.43 5.70 18.45
CA ALA A 327 -7.13 6.88 18.97
C ALA A 327 -7.10 6.99 20.50
N THR A 328 -7.18 5.87 21.23
CA THR A 328 -7.36 5.87 22.69
C THR A 328 -6.13 5.41 23.46
N ARG A 329 -5.48 4.32 23.02
CA ARG A 329 -4.37 3.67 23.75
C ARG A 329 -2.98 4.10 23.30
N GLY A 330 -2.90 5.07 22.37
CA GLY A 330 -1.63 5.61 21.89
C GLY A 330 -0.75 4.57 21.19
N TRP A 331 -1.33 3.51 20.61
CA TRP A 331 -0.56 2.54 19.83
C TRP A 331 -0.02 3.21 18.57
N THR A 332 1.29 3.39 18.53
CA THR A 332 2.02 4.01 17.41
C THR A 332 3.19 3.12 16.98
N GLY A 333 3.80 3.45 15.85
CA GLY A 333 4.96 2.76 15.31
C GLY A 333 4.67 1.30 14.94
N THR A 334 5.60 0.41 15.31
CA THR A 334 5.63 -1.00 14.92
C THR A 334 4.35 -1.76 15.27
N ARG A 335 3.73 -1.48 16.41
CA ARG A 335 2.52 -2.19 16.87
C ARG A 335 1.31 -1.86 15.98
N ALA A 336 1.12 -0.59 15.65
CA ALA A 336 0.05 -0.15 14.76
C ALA A 336 0.22 -0.69 13.34
N ALA A 337 1.46 -0.74 12.83
CA ALA A 337 1.77 -1.32 11.52
C ALA A 337 1.38 -2.81 11.44
N TRP A 338 1.69 -3.60 12.47
CA TRP A 338 1.30 -5.01 12.53
C TRP A 338 -0.22 -5.20 12.56
N LEU A 339 -0.96 -4.38 13.30
CA LEU A 339 -2.43 -4.44 13.30
C LEU A 339 -3.02 -4.18 11.91
N SER A 340 -2.49 -3.19 11.17
CA SER A 340 -2.93 -2.93 9.78
C SER A 340 -2.57 -4.09 8.85
N ILE A 341 -1.40 -4.71 9.03
CA ILE A 341 -0.99 -5.88 8.24
C ILE A 341 -1.90 -7.07 8.52
N VAL A 342 -2.15 -7.40 9.79
CA VAL A 342 -3.07 -8.48 10.18
C VAL A 342 -4.47 -8.23 9.63
N GLY A 343 -4.97 -6.99 9.71
CA GLY A 343 -6.27 -6.63 9.14
C GLY A 343 -6.35 -6.91 7.63
N TYR A 344 -5.32 -6.57 6.87
CA TYR A 344 -5.28 -6.88 5.44
C TYR A 344 -5.09 -8.37 5.15
N LEU A 345 -4.34 -9.10 5.98
CA LEU A 345 -4.26 -10.56 5.88
C LEU A 345 -5.62 -11.22 6.12
N CYS A 346 -6.46 -10.69 7.03
CA CYS A 346 -7.84 -11.14 7.17
C CYS A 346 -8.67 -10.87 5.91
N VAL A 347 -8.46 -9.74 5.23
CA VAL A 347 -9.12 -9.44 3.93
C VAL A 347 -8.70 -10.46 2.88
N ILE A 348 -7.40 -10.77 2.75
CA ILE A 348 -6.91 -11.79 1.82
C ILE A 348 -7.50 -13.15 2.17
N PHE A 349 -7.48 -13.55 3.44
CA PHE A 349 -8.01 -14.84 3.90
C PHE A 349 -9.48 -15.00 3.55
N ASN A 350 -10.30 -13.97 3.82
CA ASN A 350 -11.71 -13.95 3.45
C ASN A 350 -11.92 -14.01 1.93
N PHE A 351 -11.06 -13.33 1.17
CA PHE A 351 -11.20 -13.28 -0.27
C PHE A 351 -10.75 -14.58 -0.97
N THR A 352 -9.70 -15.24 -0.49
CA THR A 352 -9.16 -16.45 -1.14
C THR A 352 -9.59 -17.72 -0.43
N ILE A 353 -9.16 -17.89 0.82
CA ILE A 353 -9.32 -19.16 1.54
C ILE A 353 -10.79 -19.45 1.82
N VAL A 354 -11.57 -18.46 2.27
CA VAL A 354 -13.00 -18.64 2.53
C VAL A 354 -13.77 -18.99 1.26
N ASN A 355 -13.46 -18.32 0.14
CA ASN A 355 -14.11 -18.64 -1.13
C ASN A 355 -13.71 -20.01 -1.68
N GLN A 356 -12.51 -20.50 -1.39
CA GLN A 356 -12.00 -21.74 -1.98
C GLN A 356 -12.33 -23.00 -1.15
N PHE A 357 -12.20 -22.90 0.17
CA PHE A 357 -12.15 -24.08 1.05
C PHE A 357 -13.36 -24.24 1.95
N PHE A 358 -14.21 -23.21 2.04
CA PHE A 358 -15.39 -23.25 2.88
C PHE A 358 -16.65 -23.24 2.03
N ASN A 359 -17.49 -24.26 2.22
CA ASN A 359 -18.81 -24.31 1.62
C ASN A 359 -19.71 -23.31 2.33
N GLY A 360 -20.35 -22.43 1.57
CA GLY A 360 -21.18 -21.35 2.08
C GLY A 360 -22.05 -20.75 0.99
N LEU A 361 -23.12 -20.07 1.40
CA LEU A 361 -24.05 -19.39 0.48
C LEU A 361 -23.37 -18.30 -0.36
N HIS A 362 -22.19 -17.85 0.08
CA HIS A 362 -21.39 -16.82 -0.58
C HIS A 362 -20.15 -17.35 -1.32
N SER A 363 -19.99 -18.66 -1.45
CA SER A 363 -18.88 -19.22 -2.22
C SER A 363 -19.16 -19.05 -3.71
N TYR A 364 -18.41 -18.15 -4.33
CA TYR A 364 -18.45 -17.86 -5.77
C TYR A 364 -17.05 -18.00 -6.36
N SER A 365 -16.36 -19.09 -6.00
CA SER A 365 -15.03 -19.42 -6.51
C SER A 365 -15.02 -19.51 -8.04
N GLY A 366 -16.11 -20.03 -8.63
CA GLY A 366 -16.16 -20.38 -10.04
C GLY A 366 -15.38 -21.67 -10.37
N LEU A 367 -14.92 -22.37 -9.33
CA LEU A 367 -14.19 -23.64 -9.39
C LEU A 367 -15.07 -24.82 -9.00
#